data_AF-A0A5N5NV71-F1
#
_entry.id   AF-A0A5N5NV71-F1
#
_cell.length_a   1.000
_cell.length_b   1.000
_cell.length_c   1.000
_cell.angle_alpha   90.00
_cell.angle_beta   90.00
_cell.angle_gamma   90.00
#
_symmetry.space_group_name_H-M   'P 1'
#
loop_
_entity.id
_entity.type
_entity.pdbx_description
1 polymer ?
#
loop_
_entity_poly.entity_id
_entity_poly.type
_entity_poly.pdbx_seq_one_letter_code
_entity_poly.pdbx_strand_id
1 'polypeptide(L)'
;MKLSSSVFSALCLLIELLGIALFLRGFFPLPIKSALSSKSKLSDLPAEPVLGSSPNSTRVPPPLFNRVVIVLIDALREDFVFGPSGKRFMPYTRNIVESGSSHSFTAKARPPTVTMPRIKALTTGSIPGFIDVVMNLNSQALLEDNLLWQAKNAGKRIIFYGDDTWVRLFPKHFLEYDGTTSFFVS
;
A
#
# COMPACT_ATOMS: atom_id res chain seq x y z
N MET A 1 -15.65 -45.05 -33.35
CA MET A 1 -15.65 -45.39 -31.90
C MET A 1 -16.63 -44.43 -31.22
N LYS A 2 -17.75 -44.93 -30.66
CA LYS A 2 -18.71 -44.08 -29.95
C LYS A 2 -18.20 -43.92 -28.51
N LEU A 3 -17.76 -42.73 -28.13
CA LEU A 3 -17.50 -42.44 -26.72
C LEU A 3 -18.80 -42.67 -25.93
N SER A 4 -18.74 -43.40 -24.82
CA SER A 4 -19.89 -43.51 -23.94
C SER A 4 -20.19 -42.12 -23.36
N SER A 5 -21.48 -41.79 -23.20
CA SER A 5 -21.92 -40.49 -22.68
C SER A 5 -21.24 -40.13 -21.36
N SER A 6 -20.95 -41.13 -20.52
CA SER A 6 -20.26 -40.95 -19.24
C SER A 6 -18.81 -40.47 -19.40
N VAL A 7 -18.08 -40.96 -20.40
CA VAL A 7 -16.69 -40.52 -20.67
C VAL A 7 -16.67 -39.09 -21.19
N PHE A 8 -17.65 -38.72 -22.01
CA PHE A 8 -17.80 -37.35 -22.50
C PHE A 8 -18.13 -36.37 -21.35
N SER A 9 -19.09 -36.71 -20.49
CA SER A 9 -19.41 -35.89 -19.31
C SER A 9 -18.22 -35.75 -18.34
N ALA A 10 -17.46 -36.82 -18.11
CA ALA A 10 -16.26 -36.76 -17.27
C ALA A 10 -15.18 -35.83 -17.85
N LEU A 11 -14.99 -35.84 -19.18
CA LEU A 11 -14.05 -34.94 -19.86
C LEU A 11 -14.48 -33.47 -19.75
N CYS A 12 -15.77 -33.17 -19.92
CA CYS A 12 -16.30 -31.81 -19.73
C CYS A 12 -16.08 -31.30 -18.31
N LEU A 13 -16.37 -32.12 -17.30
CA LEU A 13 -16.11 -31.76 -15.90
C LEU A 13 -14.62 -31.49 -15.64
N LEU A 14 -13.73 -32.27 -16.24
CA LEU A 14 -12.29 -32.09 -16.07
C LEU A 14 -11.80 -30.78 -16.71
N ILE A 15 -12.36 -30.41 -17.87
CA ILE A 15 -12.08 -29.12 -18.54
C ILE A 15 -12.62 -27.96 -17.70
N GLU A 16 -13.82 -28.07 -17.13
CA GLU A 16 -14.39 -27.04 -16.25
C GLU A 16 -13.54 -26.84 -15.00
N LEU A 17 -13.14 -27.93 -14.32
CA LEU A 17 -12.26 -27.87 -13.16
C LEU A 17 -10.89 -27.26 -13.52
N LEU A 18 -10.33 -27.59 -14.69
CA LEU A 18 -9.10 -26.99 -15.18
C LEU A 18 -9.28 -25.49 -15.47
N GLY A 19 -10.40 -25.09 -16.08
CA GLY A 19 -10.75 -23.70 -16.35
C GLY A 19 -10.90 -22.89 -15.06
N ILE A 20 -11.57 -23.44 -14.06
CA ILE A 20 -11.68 -22.84 -12.73
C ILE A 20 -10.30 -22.73 -12.08
N ALA A 21 -9.45 -23.75 -12.17
CA ALA A 21 -8.10 -23.70 -11.60
C ALA A 21 -7.22 -22.62 -12.29
N LEU A 22 -7.31 -22.49 -13.61
CA LEU A 22 -6.61 -21.44 -14.36
C LEU A 22 -7.14 -20.05 -14.01
N PHE A 23 -8.46 -19.89 -13.91
CA PHE A 23 -9.08 -18.63 -13.49
C PHE A 23 -8.65 -18.24 -12.08
N LEU A 24 -8.73 -19.17 -11.11
CA LEU A 24 -8.32 -18.90 -9.73
C LEU A 24 -6.83 -18.53 -9.66
N ARG A 25 -5.96 -19.23 -10.40
CA ARG A 25 -4.53 -18.93 -10.45
C ARG A 25 -4.22 -17.56 -11.08
N GLY A 26 -4.95 -17.18 -12.12
CA GLY A 26 -4.73 -15.92 -12.85
C GLY A 26 -5.36 -14.70 -12.18
N PHE A 27 -6.57 -14.85 -11.64
CA PHE A 27 -7.35 -13.78 -11.01
C PHE A 27 -6.93 -13.53 -9.56
N PHE A 28 -6.53 -14.58 -8.85
CA PHE A 28 -5.93 -14.50 -7.52
C PHE A 28 -4.46 -14.93 -7.58
N PRO A 29 -3.58 -14.11 -8.17
CA PRO A 29 -2.16 -14.36 -8.03
C PRO A 29 -1.84 -14.32 -6.54
N LEU A 30 -1.50 -15.47 -5.97
CA LEU A 30 -0.96 -15.51 -4.61
C LEU A 30 0.23 -14.55 -4.58
N PRO A 31 0.30 -13.60 -3.63
CA PRO A 31 1.42 -12.69 -3.56
C PRO A 31 2.69 -13.52 -3.36
N ILE A 32 3.46 -13.73 -4.44
CA ILE A 32 4.71 -14.52 -4.39
C ILE A 32 5.70 -13.88 -3.38
N LYS A 33 5.53 -12.57 -3.10
CA LYS A 33 6.27 -11.82 -2.08
C LYS A 33 5.82 -12.09 -0.63
N SER A 34 4.61 -12.59 -0.37
CA SER A 34 4.19 -12.92 1.00
C SER A 34 4.72 -14.30 1.44
N ALA A 35 5.08 -15.16 0.50
CA ALA A 35 5.65 -16.49 0.78
C ALA A 35 7.15 -16.46 1.11
N LEU A 36 7.90 -15.51 0.54
CA LEU A 36 9.27 -15.22 0.97
C LEU A 36 9.21 -14.04 1.95
N SER A 37 9.29 -14.33 3.25
CA SER A 37 9.53 -13.37 4.34
C SER A 37 10.92 -12.70 4.23
N SER A 38 11.33 -12.29 3.04
CA SER A 38 12.56 -11.55 2.81
C SER A 38 12.24 -10.07 3.00
N LYS A 39 12.57 -9.56 4.19
CA LYS A 39 12.58 -8.12 4.46
C LYS A 39 13.66 -7.47 3.59
N SER A 40 13.38 -6.29 3.04
CA SER A 40 14.33 -5.56 2.21
C SER A 40 15.59 -5.25 3.00
N LYS A 41 16.75 -5.42 2.35
CA LYS A 41 18.06 -5.07 2.88
C LYS A 41 18.56 -3.80 2.22
N LEU A 42 19.54 -3.17 2.84
CA LEU A 42 20.19 -1.98 2.28
C LEU A 42 20.87 -2.26 0.91
N SER A 43 21.30 -3.50 0.68
CA SER A 43 21.83 -3.95 -0.61
C SER A 43 20.80 -3.96 -1.74
N ASP A 44 19.52 -3.92 -1.41
CA ASP A 44 18.41 -4.07 -2.36
C ASP A 44 17.88 -2.71 -2.82
N LEU A 45 18.55 -1.61 -2.46
CA LEU A 45 18.17 -0.27 -2.87
C LEU A 45 18.21 -0.16 -4.41
N PRO A 46 17.13 0.37 -5.04
CA PRO A 46 17.17 0.66 -6.46
C PRO A 46 18.25 1.71 -6.73
N ALA A 47 18.88 1.63 -7.91
CA ALA A 47 19.80 2.67 -8.35
C ALA A 47 19.07 4.02 -8.34
N GLU A 48 19.64 5.02 -7.68
CA GLU A 48 19.12 6.38 -7.67
C GLU A 48 18.93 6.87 -9.12
N PRO A 49 17.81 7.55 -9.47
CA PRO A 49 17.63 8.12 -10.80
C PRO A 49 18.76 9.11 -11.09
N VAL A 50 19.67 8.69 -11.96
CA VAL A 50 20.90 9.41 -12.21
C VAL A 50 20.62 10.65 -13.08
N LEU A 51 20.65 11.83 -12.48
CA LEU A 51 20.79 13.13 -13.17
C LEU A 51 22.28 13.52 -13.16
N GLY A 52 23.13 12.79 -13.89
CA GLY A 52 24.56 13.11 -14.02
C GLY A 52 25.53 11.93 -13.90
N SER A 53 26.74 12.16 -13.41
CA SER A 53 27.73 11.11 -13.18
C SER A 53 27.29 10.25 -11.99
N SER A 54 27.30 8.91 -12.13
CA SER A 54 26.93 8.00 -11.03
C SER A 54 27.78 8.30 -9.79
N PRO A 55 27.19 8.64 -8.63
CA PRO A 55 27.98 8.75 -7.42
C PRO A 55 28.57 7.37 -7.10
N ASN A 56 29.90 7.28 -7.02
CA ASN A 56 30.67 6.11 -6.59
C ASN A 56 30.42 5.73 -5.11
N SER A 57 29.33 6.19 -4.51
CA SER A 57 29.00 5.97 -3.10
C SER A 57 27.95 4.89 -2.99
N THR A 58 28.37 3.70 -2.56
CA THR A 58 27.50 2.64 -2.04
C THR A 58 26.87 2.99 -0.68
N ARG A 59 27.15 4.19 -0.15
CA ARG A 59 26.64 4.66 1.14
C ARG A 59 25.41 5.54 0.98
N VAL A 60 24.42 5.27 1.82
CA VAL A 60 23.22 6.11 2.01
C VAL A 60 23.67 7.53 2.35
N PRO A 61 23.11 8.56 1.68
CA PRO A 61 23.41 9.95 2.02
C PRO A 61 23.01 10.24 3.48
N PRO A 62 23.72 11.15 4.16
CA PRO A 62 23.32 11.57 5.50
C PRO A 62 21.93 12.20 5.45
N PRO A 63 21.08 11.98 6.47
CA PRO A 63 19.74 12.54 6.50
C PRO A 63 19.81 14.06 6.60
N LEU A 64 19.11 14.76 5.70
CA LEU A 64 18.97 16.22 5.77
C LEU A 64 18.07 16.66 6.94
N PHE A 65 17.12 15.80 7.32
CA PHE A 65 16.15 16.08 8.37
C PHE A 65 16.14 14.98 9.43
N ASN A 66 15.99 15.38 10.69
CA ASN A 66 15.97 14.46 11.82
C ASN A 66 14.58 13.89 12.12
N ARG A 67 13.52 14.54 11.62
CA ARG A 67 12.12 14.18 11.88
C ARG A 67 11.32 14.29 10.59
N VAL A 68 10.37 13.38 10.43
CA VAL A 68 9.43 13.36 9.30
C VAL A 68 8.02 13.23 9.88
N VAL A 69 7.09 14.01 9.35
CA VAL A 69 5.66 13.93 9.67
C VAL A 69 4.94 13.51 8.39
N ILE A 70 4.20 12.41 8.46
CA ILE A 70 3.34 11.93 7.37
C ILE A 70 1.90 12.21 7.78
N VAL A 71 1.24 13.08 7.03
CA VAL A 71 -0.19 13.39 7.21
C VAL A 71 -0.96 12.68 6.11
N LEU A 72 -1.80 11.72 6.47
CA LEU A 72 -2.72 11.07 5.54
C LEU A 72 -4.13 11.59 5.77
N ILE A 73 -4.76 12.10 4.71
CA ILE A 73 -6.13 12.60 4.73
C ILE A 73 -6.98 11.65 3.91
N ASP A 74 -7.95 10.99 4.56
CA ASP A 74 -8.86 10.08 3.86
C ASP A 74 -9.80 10.87 2.93
N ALA A 75 -10.14 10.25 1.79
CA ALA A 75 -11.01 10.81 0.75
C ALA A 75 -10.59 12.20 0.20
N LEU A 76 -9.32 12.60 0.32
CA LEU A 76 -8.82 13.84 -0.28
C LEU A 76 -8.60 13.67 -1.80
N ARG A 77 -9.61 14.08 -2.57
CA ARG A 77 -9.52 14.10 -4.03
C ARG A 77 -8.70 15.29 -4.53
N GLU A 78 -8.12 15.16 -5.72
CA GLU A 78 -7.27 16.20 -6.31
C GLU A 78 -8.02 17.52 -6.55
N ASP A 79 -9.31 17.46 -6.91
CA ASP A 79 -10.13 18.63 -7.22
C ASP A 79 -10.45 19.48 -5.99
N PHE A 80 -10.30 18.94 -4.78
CA PHE A 80 -10.45 19.69 -3.54
C PHE A 80 -9.29 20.66 -3.30
N VAL A 81 -8.09 20.36 -3.82
CA VAL A 81 -6.89 21.20 -3.65
C VAL A 81 -6.59 21.98 -4.93
N PHE A 82 -6.61 21.31 -6.09
CA PHE A 82 -6.23 21.89 -7.37
C PHE A 82 -7.40 22.54 -8.12
N GLY A 83 -8.64 22.17 -7.78
CA GLY A 83 -9.83 22.71 -8.43
C GLY A 83 -10.18 24.14 -7.97
N PRO A 84 -11.23 24.74 -8.57
CA PRO A 84 -11.65 26.11 -8.25
C PRO A 84 -11.98 26.32 -6.77
N SER A 85 -12.53 25.29 -6.14
CA SER A 85 -12.92 25.29 -4.73
C SER A 85 -11.72 25.24 -3.76
N GLY A 86 -10.53 24.84 -4.21
CA GLY A 86 -9.35 24.71 -3.35
C GLY A 86 -8.87 26.03 -2.76
N LYS A 87 -9.00 27.14 -3.51
CA LYS A 87 -8.72 28.49 -2.99
C LYS A 87 -9.64 28.89 -1.84
N ARG A 88 -10.87 28.36 -1.83
CA ARG A 88 -11.88 28.67 -0.80
C ARG A 88 -11.73 27.78 0.43
N PHE A 89 -11.56 26.48 0.26
CA PHE A 89 -11.58 25.51 1.38
C PHE A 89 -10.19 25.13 1.89
N MET A 90 -9.15 25.25 1.06
CA MET A 90 -7.76 24.93 1.43
C MET A 90 -6.78 26.04 1.00
N PRO A 91 -7.00 27.30 1.44
CA PRO A 91 -6.21 28.45 0.99
C PRO A 91 -4.72 28.31 1.30
N TYR A 92 -4.37 27.76 2.47
CA TYR A 92 -2.98 27.56 2.89
C TYR A 92 -2.25 26.56 1.98
N THR A 93 -2.83 25.36 1.81
CA THR A 93 -2.26 24.32 0.94
C THR A 93 -2.13 24.85 -0.48
N ARG A 94 -3.17 25.54 -1.00
CA ARG A 94 -3.14 26.10 -2.34
C ARG A 94 -2.03 27.14 -2.52
N ASN A 95 -1.80 27.99 -1.53
CA ASN A 95 -0.74 29.01 -1.58
C ASN A 95 0.66 28.37 -1.67
N ILE A 96 0.93 27.32 -0.89
CA ILE A 96 2.22 26.61 -0.90
C ILE A 96 2.49 25.90 -2.23
N VAL A 97 1.42 25.40 -2.87
CA VAL A 97 1.50 24.82 -4.20
C VAL A 97 1.79 25.90 -5.26
N GLU A 98 1.06 27.02 -5.22
CA GLU A 98 1.22 28.11 -6.19
C GLU A 98 2.54 28.87 -6.03
N SER A 99 3.08 28.97 -4.81
CA SER A 99 4.36 29.65 -4.53
C SER A 99 5.60 28.87 -4.97
N GLY A 100 5.43 27.63 -5.48
CA GLY A 100 6.54 26.76 -5.86
C GLY A 100 7.36 26.25 -4.66
N SER A 101 6.86 26.41 -3.44
CA SER A 101 7.55 25.98 -2.21
C SER A 101 7.26 24.52 -1.84
N SER A 102 6.58 23.77 -2.72
CA SER A 102 6.27 22.34 -2.54
C SER A 102 6.37 21.57 -3.85
N HIS A 103 6.63 20.28 -3.74
CA HIS A 103 6.49 19.32 -4.84
C HIS A 103 5.13 18.62 -4.72
N SER A 104 4.31 18.78 -5.75
CA SER A 104 2.93 18.28 -5.78
C SER A 104 2.73 17.32 -6.94
N PHE A 105 2.00 16.23 -6.70
CA PHE A 105 1.69 15.21 -7.69
C PHE A 105 0.29 14.64 -7.48
N THR A 106 -0.41 14.34 -8.58
CA THR A 106 -1.67 13.60 -8.53
C THR A 106 -1.38 12.10 -8.55
N ALA A 107 -1.77 11.39 -7.49
CA ALA A 107 -1.74 9.94 -7.45
C ALA A 107 -3.06 9.35 -7.95
N LYS A 108 -3.01 8.48 -8.98
CA LYS A 108 -4.20 7.81 -9.51
C LYS A 108 -4.47 6.51 -8.76
N ALA A 109 -5.51 6.50 -7.92
CA ALA A 109 -5.99 5.28 -7.29
C ALA A 109 -6.81 4.44 -8.29
N ARG A 110 -6.40 3.19 -8.54
CA ARG A 110 -7.21 2.20 -9.27
C ARG A 110 -8.30 1.64 -8.34
N PRO A 111 -9.42 1.10 -8.81
CA PRO A 111 -10.32 0.29 -7.97
C PRO A 111 -9.58 -0.95 -7.42
N PRO A 112 -9.94 -1.49 -6.23
CA PRO A 112 -10.91 -1.00 -5.25
C PRO A 112 -10.38 0.17 -4.38
N THR A 113 -11.27 1.06 -3.95
CA THR A 113 -10.95 2.25 -3.13
C THR A 113 -11.28 2.03 -1.65
N VAL A 114 -10.89 0.88 -1.11
CA VAL A 114 -11.04 0.59 0.33
C VAL A 114 -9.81 1.08 1.09
N THR A 115 -10.02 1.68 2.27
CA THR A 115 -8.97 2.35 3.06
C THR A 115 -7.84 1.39 3.47
N MET A 116 -8.16 0.20 4.00
CA MET A 116 -7.15 -0.75 4.49
C MET A 116 -6.18 -1.26 3.40
N PRO A 117 -6.64 -1.77 2.24
CA PRO A 117 -5.75 -2.12 1.13
C PRO A 117 -4.85 -0.97 0.66
N ARG A 118 -5.33 0.28 0.76
CA ARG A 118 -4.55 1.46 0.38
C ARG A 118 -3.46 1.78 1.39
N ILE A 119 -3.74 1.66 2.69
CA ILE A 119 -2.73 1.78 3.74
C ILE A 119 -1.64 0.71 3.56
N LYS A 120 -2.03 -0.54 3.27
CA LYS A 120 -1.08 -1.62 2.95
C LYS A 120 -0.21 -1.22 1.77
N ALA A 121 -0.80 -0.87 0.63
CA ALA A 121 -0.07 -0.46 -0.56
C ALA A 121 0.89 0.72 -0.33
N LEU A 122 0.47 1.72 0.46
CA LEU A 122 1.28 2.89 0.78
C LEU A 122 2.49 2.54 1.65
N THR A 123 2.34 1.60 2.57
CA THR A 123 3.40 1.22 3.53
C THR A 123 4.33 0.14 3.01
N THR A 124 3.87 -0.76 2.14
CA THR A 124 4.67 -1.84 1.54
C THR A 124 5.22 -1.49 0.15
N GLY A 125 4.63 -0.51 -0.53
CA GLY A 125 4.88 -0.26 -1.95
C GLY A 125 4.31 -1.33 -2.88
N SER A 126 3.44 -2.23 -2.39
CA SER A 126 2.83 -3.28 -3.21
C SER A 126 1.59 -2.80 -3.96
N ILE A 127 1.33 -3.37 -5.13
CA ILE A 127 0.07 -3.14 -5.86
C ILE A 127 -1.05 -3.90 -5.13
N PRO A 128 -2.13 -3.24 -4.68
CA PRO A 128 -3.21 -3.90 -3.98
C PRO A 128 -3.97 -4.83 -4.93
N GLY A 129 -4.13 -6.09 -4.56
CA GLY A 129 -4.87 -7.10 -5.31
C GLY A 129 -6.23 -7.40 -4.68
N PHE A 130 -7.13 -8.05 -5.43
CA PHE A 130 -8.41 -8.52 -4.89
C PHE A 130 -8.24 -9.53 -3.75
N ILE A 131 -7.16 -10.32 -3.77
CA ILE A 131 -6.82 -11.26 -2.70
C ILE A 131 -6.57 -10.55 -1.37
N ASP A 132 -6.04 -9.32 -1.37
CA ASP A 132 -5.81 -8.56 -0.15
C ASP A 132 -7.13 -8.24 0.56
N VAL A 133 -8.20 -7.97 -0.19
CA VAL A 133 -9.53 -7.72 0.39
C VAL A 133 -10.05 -8.96 1.12
N VAL A 134 -9.86 -10.16 0.54
CA VAL A 134 -10.28 -11.43 1.15
C VAL A 134 -9.42 -11.78 2.37
N MET A 135 -8.09 -11.63 2.27
CA MET A 135 -7.17 -11.93 3.37
C MET A 135 -7.35 -10.98 4.57
N ASN A 136 -7.70 -9.72 4.31
CA ASN A 136 -7.99 -8.73 5.35
C ASN A 136 -9.23 -9.08 6.19
N LEU A 137 -10.14 -9.94 5.72
CA LEU A 137 -11.27 -10.41 6.52
C LEU A 137 -10.84 -11.35 7.66
N ASN A 138 -9.71 -12.05 7.51
CA ASN A 138 -9.30 -13.13 8.42
C ASN A 138 -8.12 -12.78 9.33
N SER A 139 -7.28 -11.81 8.96
CA SER A 139 -6.15 -11.37 9.79
C SER A 139 -5.86 -9.90 9.57
N GLN A 140 -5.96 -9.09 10.64
CA GLN A 140 -5.75 -7.64 10.54
C GLN A 140 -4.26 -7.24 10.56
N ALA A 141 -3.36 -8.04 11.14
CA ALA A 141 -1.97 -7.64 11.29
C ALA A 141 -1.15 -7.85 10.01
N LEU A 142 -0.44 -6.81 9.56
CA LEU A 142 0.44 -6.87 8.40
C LEU A 142 1.82 -7.42 8.78
N LEU A 143 2.14 -8.62 8.27
CA LEU A 143 3.42 -9.30 8.53
C LEU A 143 4.50 -8.99 7.48
N GLU A 144 4.09 -8.49 6.31
CA GLU A 144 4.96 -8.17 5.18
C GLU A 144 5.98 -7.06 5.51
N ASP A 145 7.03 -6.93 4.70
CA ASP A 145 7.94 -5.80 4.82
C ASP A 145 7.20 -4.48 4.56
N ASN A 146 7.43 -3.50 5.44
CA ASN A 146 6.74 -2.23 5.37
C ASN A 146 7.59 -1.11 6.01
N LEU A 147 7.26 0.12 5.65
CA LEU A 147 7.96 1.32 6.10
C LEU A 147 8.08 1.41 7.63
N LEU A 148 7.02 1.09 8.36
CA LEU A 148 6.98 1.17 9.82
C LEU A 148 7.88 0.10 10.45
N TRP A 149 7.89 -1.11 9.90
CA TRP A 149 8.77 -2.19 10.34
C TRP A 149 10.24 -1.83 10.14
N GLN A 150 10.60 -1.32 8.96
CA GLN A 150 11.96 -0.88 8.65
C GLN A 150 12.41 0.28 9.55
N ALA A 151 11.54 1.27 9.77
CA ALA A 151 11.83 2.39 10.66
C ALA A 151 12.06 1.92 12.11
N LYS A 152 11.23 1.02 12.61
CA LYS A 152 11.39 0.44 13.95
C LYS A 152 12.67 -0.37 14.07
N ASN A 153 12.98 -1.20 13.07
CA ASN A 153 14.21 -2.01 13.05
C ASN A 153 15.47 -1.13 12.98
N ALA A 154 15.37 0.04 12.35
CA ALA A 154 16.41 1.08 12.36
C ALA A 154 16.46 1.91 13.67
N GLY A 155 15.74 1.50 14.72
CA GLY A 155 15.71 2.15 16.03
C GLY A 155 15.01 3.50 16.03
N LYS A 156 14.17 3.80 15.03
CA LYS A 156 13.41 5.06 14.99
C LYS A 156 12.21 5.01 15.92
N ARG A 157 11.91 6.15 16.53
CA ARG A 157 10.70 6.35 17.34
C ARG A 157 9.55 6.72 16.41
N ILE A 158 8.45 5.97 16.51
CA ILE A 158 7.25 6.17 15.71
C ILE A 158 6.10 6.51 16.64
N ILE A 159 5.44 7.63 16.39
CA ILE A 159 4.27 8.11 17.14
C ILE A 159 3.12 8.22 16.16
N PHE A 160 1.93 7.72 16.53
CA PHE A 160 0.78 7.66 15.64
C PHE A 160 -0.47 8.27 16.28
N TYR A 161 -1.17 9.11 15.54
CA TYR A 161 -2.46 9.67 15.96
C TYR A 161 -3.42 9.54 14.79
N GLY A 162 -4.52 8.82 14.96
CA GLY A 162 -5.49 8.60 13.89
C GLY A 162 -6.31 7.33 14.06
N ASP A 163 -6.84 6.82 12.95
CA ASP A 163 -7.81 5.73 12.95
C ASP A 163 -7.24 4.38 13.45
N ASP A 164 -8.04 3.65 14.23
CA ASP A 164 -7.74 2.33 14.80
C ASP A 164 -7.31 1.28 13.78
N THR A 165 -7.69 1.42 12.50
CA THR A 165 -7.26 0.54 11.42
C THR A 165 -5.74 0.44 11.34
N TRP A 166 -5.02 1.54 11.59
CA TRP A 166 -3.55 1.54 11.61
C TRP A 166 -2.99 0.77 12.80
N VAL A 167 -3.57 0.94 13.99
CA VAL A 167 -3.14 0.25 15.21
C VAL A 167 -3.32 -1.26 15.04
N ARG A 168 -4.43 -1.68 14.42
CA ARG A 168 -4.73 -3.08 14.09
C ARG A 168 -3.80 -3.65 13.02
N LEU A 169 -3.48 -2.87 11.99
CA LEU A 169 -2.57 -3.26 10.91
C LEU A 169 -1.12 -3.41 11.37
N PHE A 170 -0.66 -2.52 12.27
CA PHE A 170 0.75 -2.44 12.69
C PHE A 170 0.89 -2.62 14.20
N PRO A 171 0.48 -3.78 14.76
CA PRO A 171 0.55 -3.99 16.20
C PRO A 171 2.00 -3.89 16.67
N LYS A 172 2.20 -3.23 17.82
CA LYS A 172 3.52 -3.02 18.46
C LYS A 172 4.52 -2.20 17.64
N HIS A 173 4.14 -1.55 16.54
CA HIS A 173 5.07 -0.71 15.77
C HIS A 173 5.22 0.70 16.35
N PHE A 174 4.18 1.21 17.01
CA PHE A 174 4.15 2.54 17.58
C PHE A 174 4.65 2.54 19.03
N LEU A 175 5.48 3.54 19.37
CA LEU A 175 5.92 3.80 20.74
C LEU A 175 4.79 4.42 21.56
N GLU A 176 4.09 5.35 20.93
CA GLU A 176 2.95 6.07 21.47
C GLU A 176 1.90 6.14 20.37
N TYR A 177 0.65 5.86 20.71
CA TYR A 177 -0.45 5.98 19.77
C TYR A 177 -1.75 6.38 20.47
N ASP A 178 -2.56 7.16 19.76
CA ASP A 178 -3.93 7.44 20.12
C ASP A 178 -4.83 7.06 18.95
N GLY A 179 -5.65 6.02 19.17
CA GLY A 179 -6.52 5.43 18.18
C GLY A 179 -7.92 6.03 18.28
N THR A 180 -8.46 6.51 17.17
CA THR A 180 -9.84 6.96 17.08
C THR A 180 -10.70 5.90 16.40
N THR A 181 -11.86 5.62 16.96
CA THR A 181 -12.88 4.81 16.31
C THR A 181 -13.60 5.68 15.28
N SER A 182 -13.35 5.47 13.99
CA SER A 182 -14.13 6.16 12.95
C SER A 182 -15.57 5.65 12.93
N PHE A 183 -16.52 6.59 12.85
CA PHE A 183 -17.97 6.42 12.72
C PHE A 183 -18.78 6.05 13.99
N PHE A 184 -19.13 7.06 14.78
CA PHE A 184 -20.51 7.17 15.28
C PHE A 184 -21.22 8.21 14.41
N VAL A 185 -22.06 7.76 13.48
CA VAL A 185 -23.10 8.62 12.92
C VAL A 185 -24.31 8.38 13.82
N SER A 186 -24.56 9.32 14.74
CA SER A 186 -25.84 9.46 15.43
C SER A 186 -26.89 10.04 14.48
#